data_AF-A0A958KYE9-F1
#
_entry.id   AF-A0A958KYE9-F1
#
_cell.length_a   1.000
_cell.length_b   1.000
_cell.length_c   1.000
_cell.angle_alpha   90.00
_cell.angle_beta   90.00
_cell.angle_gamma   90.00
#
_symmetry.space_group_name_H-M   'P 1'
#
loop_
_entity.id
_entity.type
_entity.pdbx_description
1 polymer ?
#
loop_
_entity_poly.entity_id
_entity_poly.type
_entity_poly.pdbx_seq_one_letter_code
_entity_poly.pdbx_strand_id
1 'polypeptide(L)' 'MTDERMELLNNLVNEVTKDDQDLESIKKLATQLGIPFSEDPMQLLNNVLKGIHSEGPKNESNI' A
#
# COMPACT_ATOMS: atom_id res chain seq x y z
N MET A 1 -4.96 -0.29 -14.29
CA MET A 1 -4.42 -1.23 -13.29
C MET A 1 -4.26 -2.60 -13.93
N THR A 2 -3.06 -3.20 -13.92
CA THR A 2 -2.86 -4.60 -14.33
C THR A 2 -3.27 -5.54 -13.19
N ASP A 3 -3.80 -6.73 -13.51
CA ASP A 3 -4.25 -7.71 -12.52
C ASP A 3 -3.16 -8.02 -11.46
N GLU A 4 -1.90 -8.09 -11.91
CA GLU A 4 -0.72 -8.29 -11.07
C GLU A 4 -0.51 -7.19 -10.02
N ARG A 5 -0.74 -5.91 -10.38
CA ARG A 5 -0.60 -4.80 -9.42
C ARG A 5 -1.68 -4.88 -8.34
N MET A 6 -2.89 -5.30 -8.70
CA MET A 6 -3.99 -5.45 -7.76
C MET A 6 -3.78 -6.64 -6.81
N GLU A 7 -3.22 -7.74 -7.32
CA GLU A 7 -2.79 -8.88 -6.51
C GLU A 7 -1.71 -8.48 -5.50
N LEU A 8 -0.68 -7.73 -5.92
CA LEU A 8 0.36 -7.23 -5.04
C LEU A 8 -0.19 -6.31 -3.93
N LEU A 9 -1.15 -5.45 -4.25
CA LEU A 9 -1.82 -4.59 -3.26
C LEU A 9 -2.62 -5.42 -2.25
N ASN A 10 -3.37 -6.42 -2.71
CA ASN A 10 -4.11 -7.32 -1.83
C ASN A 10 -3.17 -8.09 -0.90
N ASN A 11 -2.04 -8.58 -1.42
CA ASN A 11 -1.03 -9.25 -0.62
C ASN A 11 -0.44 -8.31 0.44
N LEU A 12 -0.13 -7.06 0.07
CA LEU A 12 0.39 -6.06 1.01
C LEU A 12 -0.62 -5.74 2.12
N VAL A 13 -1.90 -5.55 1.79
CA VAL A 13 -2.96 -5.31 2.79
C VAL A 13 -3.08 -6.52 3.72
N ASN A 14 -3.12 -7.73 3.19
CA ASN A 14 -3.22 -8.94 3.99
C ASN A 14 -2.06 -9.03 4.99
N GLU A 15 -0.80 -8.85 4.56
CA GLU A 15 0.36 -8.88 5.46
C GLU A 15 0.29 -7.81 6.55
N VAL A 16 -0.14 -6.58 6.22
CA VAL A 16 -0.26 -5.48 7.19
C VAL A 16 -1.40 -5.72 8.19
N THR A 17 -2.43 -6.49 7.83
CA THR A 17 -3.57 -6.79 8.73
C THR A 17 -3.39 -8.03 9.60
N LYS A 18 -2.31 -8.82 9.41
CA LYS A 18 -2.04 -9.99 10.26
C LYS A 18 -1.61 -9.56 11.66
N ASP A 19 -1.94 -10.38 12.66
CA ASP A 19 -1.47 -10.21 14.04
C ASP A 19 0.06 -10.41 14.16
N ASP A 20 0.63 -11.28 13.33
CA ASP A 20 2.08 -11.52 13.22
C ASP A 20 2.59 -10.92 11.91
N GLN A 21 2.90 -9.62 11.94
CA GLN A 21 3.32 -8.86 10.77
C GLN A 21 4.76 -9.21 10.38
N ASP A 22 4.95 -9.78 9.18
CA ASP A 22 6.27 -9.93 8.58
C ASP A 22 6.70 -8.62 7.92
N LEU A 23 7.44 -7.80 8.68
CA LEU A 23 7.94 -6.50 8.22
C LEU A 23 8.86 -6.60 6.99
N GLU A 24 9.57 -7.72 6.80
CA GLU A 24 10.43 -7.92 5.63
C GLU A 24 9.59 -8.15 4.38
N SER A 25 8.56 -8.99 4.48
CA SER A 25 7.59 -9.24 3.41
C SER A 25 6.83 -7.95 3.03
N ILE A 26 6.35 -7.21 4.04
CA ILE A 26 5.68 -5.92 3.85
C ILE A 26 6.59 -4.92 3.13
N LYS A 27 7.86 -4.80 3.56
CA LYS A 27 8.83 -3.89 2.92
C LYS A 27 9.09 -4.25 1.46
N LYS A 28 9.20 -5.54 1.16
CA LYS A 28 9.41 -6.05 -0.20
C LYS A 28 8.20 -5.72 -1.09
N LEU A 29 6.99 -6.01 -0.63
CA LEU A 29 5.75 -5.71 -1.36
C LEU A 29 5.55 -4.20 -1.57
N ALA A 30 5.77 -3.39 -0.52
CA ALA A 30 5.70 -1.93 -0.62
C ALA A 30 6.70 -1.38 -1.65
N THR A 31 7.94 -1.89 -1.66
CA THR A 31 8.96 -1.49 -2.64
C THR A 31 8.56 -1.83 -4.07
N GLN A 32 8.02 -3.04 -4.31
CA GLN A 32 7.54 -3.45 -5.64
C GLN A 32 6.39 -2.57 -6.14
N LEU A 33 5.54 -2.10 -5.22
CA LEU A 33 4.41 -1.24 -5.53
C LEU A 33 4.76 0.26 -5.63
N GLY A 34 5.99 0.64 -5.25
CA GLY A 34 6.44 2.03 -5.16
C GLY A 34 5.87 2.79 -3.94
N ILE A 35 5.46 2.07 -2.90
CA ILE A 35 4.89 2.61 -1.67
C ILE A 35 6.02 2.80 -0.64
N PRO A 36 6.15 3.98 -0.02
CA PRO A 36 7.16 4.21 1.02
C PRO A 36 6.92 3.30 2.23
N PHE A 37 7.93 2.51 2.59
CA PHE A 37 7.90 1.70 3.81
C PHE A 37 8.16 2.57 5.05
N SER A 38 7.52 2.23 6.16
CA SER A 38 7.74 2.82 7.48
C SER A 38 7.69 1.73 8.54
N GLU A 39 8.55 1.83 9.54
CA GLU A 39 8.52 0.95 10.73
C GLU A 39 7.42 1.37 11.72
N ASP A 40 6.96 2.63 11.65
CA ASP A 40 5.77 3.07 12.37
C ASP A 40 4.50 2.48 11.72
N PRO A 41 3.69 1.70 12.44
CA PRO A 41 2.51 1.01 11.89
C PRO A 41 1.44 1.95 11.34
N MET A 42 1.26 3.13 11.94
CA MET A 42 0.28 4.12 11.47
C MET A 42 0.73 4.79 10.18
N GLN A 43 2.03 5.11 10.07
CA GLN A 43 2.62 5.63 8.83
C GLN A 43 2.62 4.57 7.73
N LEU A 44 2.92 3.31 8.07
CA LEU A 44 2.84 2.19 7.14
C LEU A 44 1.43 2.05 6.58
N LEU A 45 0.42 1.99 7.43
CA LEU A 45 -0.99 1.92 7.03
C LEU A 45 -1.39 3.12 6.15
N ASN A 46 -1.00 4.33 6.54
CA ASN A 46 -1.25 5.54 5.74
C ASN A 46 -0.60 5.48 4.36
N ASN A 47 0.63 4.99 4.26
CA ASN A 47 1.35 4.86 2.99
C ASN A 47 0.70 3.81 2.10
N VAL A 48 0.27 2.68 2.67
CA VAL A 48 -0.46 1.61 1.96
C VAL A 48 -1.77 2.15 1.41
N LEU A 49 -2.58 2.82 2.24
CA LEU A 49 -3.86 3.42 1.82
C LEU A 49 -3.64 4.48 0.73
N LYS A 50 -2.65 5.37 0.88
CA LYS A 50 -2.30 6.34 -0.16
C LYS A 50 -1.84 5.67 -1.45
N GLY A 51 -1.09 4.58 -1.38
CA GLY A 51 -0.65 3.79 -2.53
C GLY A 51 -1.81 3.18 -3.32
N ILE A 52 -2.86 2.74 -2.61
CA ILE A 52 -4.12 2.26 -3.20
C ILE A 52 -4.91 3.43 -3.82
N HIS A 53 -4.93 4.59 -3.15
CA HIS A 53 -5.67 5.78 -3.58
C HIS A 53 -4.91 6.71 -4.54
N SER A 54 -3.68 6.37 -4.96
CA SER A 54 -2.92 7.18 -5.91
C SER A 54 -3.51 7.16 -7.32
N GLU A 55 -4.45 6.24 -7.60
CA GLU A 55 -5.37 6.25 -8.75
C GLU A 55 -6.80 6.61 -8.35
N GLY A 56 -7.01 7.21 -7.18
CA GLY A 56 -8.28 7.89 -6.87
C GLY A 56 -8.47 9.01 -7.89
N PRO A 57 -9.70 9.22 -8.41
CA PRO A 57 -9.93 10.26 -9.40
C PRO A 57 -9.34 11.57 -8.86
N LYS A 58 -8.38 12.13 -9.60
CA LYS A 58 -8.08 13.55 -9.51
C LYS A 58 -9.37 14.25 -9.93
N ASN A 59 -10.32 14.37 -9.01
CA ASN A 59 -11.27 15.46 -9.08
C ASN A 59 -10.40 16.67 -8.79
N GLU A 60 -9.89 17.23 -9.87
CA GLU A 60 -9.63 18.65 -9.97
C GLU A 60 -10.86 19.33 -9.36
N SER A 61 -10.74 19.76 -8.10
CA SER A 61 -11.60 20.81 -7.55
C SER A 61 -11.25 22.07 -8.33
N ASN A 62 -11.83 22.16 -9.52
CA ASN A 62 -11.83 23.34 -10.36
C ASN A 62 -13.24 23.91 -10.33
N ILE A 63 -13.64 24.47 -9.17
CA ILE A 63 -14.76 25.40 -9.03
C ILE A 63 -14.40 26.40 -7.92
#